data_AF-A0A0N4Y757-F1
#
_entry.id   AF-A0A0N4Y757-F1
#
_cell.length_a   1.000
_cell.length_b   1.000
_cell.length_c   1.000
_cell.angle_alpha   90.00
_cell.angle_beta   90.00
_cell.angle_gamma   90.00
#
_symmetry.space_group_name_H-M   'P 1'
#
loop_
_entity.id
_entity.type
_entity.pdbx_description
1 polymer ?
#
loop_
_entity_poly.entity_id
_entity_poly.type
_entity_poly.pdbx_seq_one_letter_code
_entity_poly.pdbx_strand_id
1 'polypeptide(L)'
;MQAVYEILMERQDRLNFYGLTIQQIMTLTNQCLECNVFRWSNKYYKQVRGLAMGQRLAPVIAIAFMSKLEEPVIERRPLLYCRYIDDCFIVCATQNEMDVCFDLLNNQAEHIKLTREKPTDRWLPFLNTQICLARGRFHTRWYRKPSNKNIVVHYRSAHPSQTKTATIRNMFRTAAMVSSSNDLKSASLRMANHIAISNGYPQSMPQHRRTQGATTRHRHQDDNRIAFKMPFVSDELSAEVRSSIRKAGLDNMVRVIDVPPANLKTRLVRNRLYESKMSFAQEHI
;
A
#
# COMPACT_ATOMS: atom_id res chain seq x y z
N MET A 1 -10.11 3.94 23.79
CA MET A 1 -10.37 5.40 23.75
C MET A 1 -9.23 6.22 24.32
N GLN A 2 -8.61 5.81 25.42
CA GLN A 2 -7.45 6.49 26.01
C GLN A 2 -6.34 6.82 24.98
N ALA A 3 -5.88 5.82 24.21
CA ALA A 3 -4.87 6.03 23.17
C ALA A 3 -5.26 7.10 22.13
N VAL A 4 -6.55 7.19 21.76
CA VAL A 4 -7.04 8.21 20.82
C VAL A 4 -6.98 9.59 21.47
N TYR A 5 -7.40 9.72 22.71
CA TYR A 5 -7.35 10.97 23.47
C TYR A 5 -5.91 11.49 23.59
N GLU A 6 -4.98 10.63 23.97
CA GLU A 6 -3.55 10.98 24.09
C GLU A 6 -2.97 11.47 22.78
N ILE A 7 -3.24 10.75 21.67
CA ILE A 7 -2.79 11.17 20.34
C ILE A 7 -3.38 12.53 19.94
N LEU A 8 -4.65 12.79 20.25
CA LEU A 8 -5.29 14.07 19.97
C LEU A 8 -4.67 15.20 20.79
N MET A 9 -4.33 14.95 22.06
CA MET A 9 -3.65 15.91 22.93
C MET A 9 -2.22 16.20 22.46
N GLU A 10 -1.43 15.15 22.19
CA GLU A 10 -0.04 15.29 21.72
C GLU A 10 0.10 15.96 20.35
N ARG A 11 -0.97 15.99 19.54
CA ARG A 11 -0.96 16.52 18.18
C ARG A 11 -1.92 17.69 18.00
N GLN A 12 -2.40 18.28 19.10
CA GLN A 12 -3.41 19.33 19.07
C GLN A 12 -3.00 20.51 18.17
N ASP A 13 -1.72 20.90 18.22
CA ASP A 13 -1.18 22.03 17.46
C ASP A 13 -1.06 21.77 15.95
N ARG A 14 -1.10 20.49 15.55
CA ARG A 14 -0.90 20.05 14.16
C ARG A 14 -2.20 19.63 13.48
N LEU A 15 -3.29 19.53 14.23
CA LEU A 15 -4.58 19.06 13.77
C LEU A 15 -5.57 20.22 13.66
N ASN A 16 -6.29 20.28 12.53
CA ASN A 16 -7.43 21.17 12.40
C ASN A 16 -8.69 20.46 12.92
N PHE A 17 -9.24 20.96 14.02
CA PHE A 17 -10.45 20.41 14.64
C PHE A 17 -11.75 21.03 14.10
N TYR A 18 -11.68 21.94 13.13
CA TYR A 18 -12.84 22.56 12.50
C TYR A 18 -13.85 23.16 13.51
N GLY A 19 -13.34 23.78 14.57
CA GLY A 19 -14.16 24.39 15.62
C GLY A 19 -14.63 23.45 16.73
N LEU A 20 -14.31 22.15 16.66
CA LEU A 20 -14.62 21.20 17.73
C LEU A 20 -13.51 21.15 18.78
N THR A 21 -13.89 20.95 20.04
CA THR A 21 -12.94 20.64 21.11
C THR A 21 -12.58 19.14 21.08
N ILE A 22 -11.44 18.78 21.68
CA ILE A 22 -11.05 17.36 21.82
C ILE A 22 -12.14 16.58 22.57
N GLN A 23 -12.75 17.17 23.60
CA GLN A 23 -13.85 16.54 24.33
C GLN A 23 -15.07 16.26 23.44
N GLN A 24 -15.42 17.19 22.56
CA GLN A 24 -16.52 16.99 21.59
C GLN A 24 -16.18 15.88 20.59
N ILE A 25 -14.94 15.85 20.07
CA ILE A 25 -14.49 14.80 19.16
C ILE A 25 -14.53 13.43 19.83
N MET A 26 -14.06 13.34 21.08
CA MET A 26 -14.10 12.10 21.86
C MET A 26 -15.53 11.64 22.11
N THR A 27 -16.45 12.57 22.41
CA THR A 27 -17.87 12.27 22.59
C THR A 27 -18.49 11.72 21.31
N LEU A 28 -18.28 12.41 20.18
CA LEU A 28 -18.78 11.96 18.87
C LEU A 28 -18.18 10.61 18.45
N THR A 29 -16.89 10.39 18.74
CA THR A 29 -16.22 9.12 18.45
C THR A 29 -16.81 7.99 19.29
N ASN A 30 -17.00 8.22 20.59
CA ASN A 30 -17.65 7.24 21.48
C ASN A 30 -19.06 6.90 21.00
N GLN A 31 -19.88 7.90 20.66
CA GLN A 31 -21.23 7.68 20.14
C GLN A 31 -21.21 6.85 18.85
N CYS A 32 -20.27 7.13 17.94
CA CYS A 32 -20.11 6.30 16.75
C CYS A 32 -19.78 4.84 17.11
N LEU A 33 -18.91 4.60 18.09
CA LEU A 33 -18.50 3.26 18.53
C LEU A 33 -19.60 2.49 19.28
N GLU A 34 -20.51 3.18 19.95
CA GLU A 34 -21.65 2.58 20.64
C GLU A 34 -22.71 2.02 19.67
N CYS A 35 -22.73 2.49 18.43
CA CYS A 35 -23.57 1.99 17.34
C CYS A 35 -23.06 0.65 16.78
N ASN A 36 -22.99 -0.39 17.62
CA ASN A 36 -22.38 -1.69 17.30
C ASN A 36 -23.33 -2.88 17.50
N VAL A 37 -24.62 -2.67 17.23
CA VAL A 37 -25.66 -3.71 17.26
C VAL A 37 -25.79 -4.36 15.88
N PHE A 38 -25.85 -5.68 15.83
CA PHE A 38 -26.09 -6.45 14.60
C PHE A 38 -27.12 -7.56 14.83
N ARG A 39 -27.74 -8.04 13.74
CA ARG A 39 -28.74 -9.12 13.77
C ARG A 39 -28.16 -10.41 13.19
N TRP A 40 -28.24 -11.50 13.94
CA TRP A 40 -27.86 -12.84 13.47
C TRP A 40 -28.91 -13.86 13.94
N SER A 41 -29.31 -14.80 13.07
CA SER A 41 -30.34 -15.81 13.39
C SER A 41 -31.62 -15.22 14.03
N ASN A 42 -32.08 -14.08 13.49
CA ASN A 42 -33.23 -13.30 13.99
C ASN A 42 -33.13 -12.81 15.44
N LYS A 43 -31.92 -12.76 16.02
CA LYS A 43 -31.63 -12.20 17.34
C LYS A 43 -30.69 -11.00 17.21
N TYR A 44 -30.87 -10.02 18.09
CA TYR A 44 -30.00 -8.84 18.16
C TYR A 44 -28.85 -9.09 19.13
N TYR A 45 -27.66 -8.68 18.71
CA TYR A 45 -26.44 -8.79 19.49
C TYR A 45 -25.74 -7.44 19.51
N LYS A 46 -25.15 -7.10 20.65
CA LYS A 46 -24.29 -5.92 20.81
C LYS A 46 -22.86 -6.39 20.99
N GLN A 47 -21.93 -5.82 20.24
CA GLN A 47 -20.51 -6.09 20.47
C GLN A 47 -20.08 -5.42 21.78
N VAL A 48 -19.71 -6.22 22.77
CA VAL A 48 -19.31 -5.69 24.10
C VAL A 48 -17.85 -5.27 24.17
N ARG A 49 -17.01 -5.80 23.26
CA ARG A 49 -15.56 -5.59 23.28
C ARG A 49 -14.99 -5.50 21.87
N GLY A 50 -14.00 -4.62 21.71
CA GLY A 50 -13.30 -4.41 20.45
C GLY A 50 -14.07 -3.49 19.50
N LEU A 51 -13.56 -3.36 18.28
CA LEU A 51 -14.14 -2.52 17.25
C LEU A 51 -14.94 -3.38 16.28
N ALA A 52 -16.12 -2.90 15.88
CA ALA A 52 -16.98 -3.63 14.95
C ALA A 52 -16.38 -3.63 13.54
N MET A 53 -16.25 -4.81 12.94
CA MET A 53 -15.84 -4.92 11.54
C MET A 53 -16.88 -4.25 10.64
N GLY A 54 -16.41 -3.49 9.65
CA GLY A 54 -17.26 -2.71 8.75
C GLY A 54 -17.57 -1.30 9.25
N GLN A 55 -17.23 -0.95 10.49
CA GLN A 55 -17.33 0.42 10.96
C GLN A 55 -16.23 1.29 10.34
N ARG A 56 -16.61 2.45 9.78
CA ARG A 56 -15.67 3.34 9.07
C ARG A 56 -14.54 3.88 9.95
N LEU A 57 -14.80 4.11 11.23
CA LEU A 57 -13.80 4.61 12.18
C LEU A 57 -12.91 3.51 12.75
N ALA A 58 -13.34 2.25 12.70
CA ALA A 58 -12.63 1.14 13.34
C ALA A 58 -11.16 1.00 12.87
N PRO A 59 -10.83 1.07 11.55
CA PRO A 59 -9.44 0.94 11.12
C PRO A 59 -8.53 2.04 11.69
N VAL A 60 -9.00 3.29 11.72
CA VAL A 60 -8.22 4.43 12.22
C VAL A 60 -8.00 4.31 13.73
N ILE A 61 -9.04 3.94 14.48
CA ILE A 61 -8.96 3.77 15.92
C ILE A 61 -8.08 2.56 16.29
N ALA A 62 -8.16 1.47 15.51
CA ALA A 62 -7.26 0.33 15.66
C ALA A 62 -5.80 0.72 15.43
N ILE A 63 -5.51 1.52 14.39
CA ILE A 63 -4.16 2.03 14.12
C ILE A 63 -3.67 2.90 15.28
N ALA A 64 -4.50 3.81 15.79
CA ALA A 64 -4.16 4.67 16.92
C ALA A 64 -3.85 3.85 18.19
N PHE A 65 -4.67 2.85 18.49
CA PHE A 65 -4.44 1.94 19.60
C PHE A 65 -3.13 1.14 19.42
N MET A 66 -2.94 0.55 18.24
CA MET A 66 -1.74 -0.23 17.93
C MET A 66 -0.48 0.63 17.98
N SER A 67 -0.55 1.92 17.63
CA SER A 67 0.57 2.86 17.73
C SER A 67 1.09 3.03 19.16
N LYS A 68 0.21 3.00 20.16
CA LYS A 68 0.60 3.02 21.58
C LYS A 68 1.11 1.66 22.04
N LEU A 69 0.48 0.58 21.59
CA LEU A 69 0.91 -0.78 21.91
C LEU A 69 2.33 -1.08 21.38
N GLU A 70 2.69 -0.55 20.21
CA GLU A 70 3.99 -0.79 19.58
C GLU A 70 5.11 0.15 20.06
N GLU A 71 4.79 1.22 20.78
CA GLU A 71 5.72 2.26 21.23
C GLU A 71 6.96 1.70 21.97
N PRO A 72 6.84 0.80 22.97
CA PRO A 72 8.01 0.25 23.66
C PRO A 72 8.94 -0.59 22.76
N VAL A 73 8.40 -1.19 21.69
CA VAL A 73 9.23 -1.92 20.72
C VAL A 73 9.92 -0.96 19.77
N ILE A 74 9.23 0.11 19.33
CA ILE A 74 9.83 1.13 18.47
C ILE A 74 10.99 1.84 19.18
N GLU A 75 10.85 2.13 20.47
CA GLU A 75 11.90 2.75 21.29
C GLU A 75 13.19 1.92 21.35
N ARG A 76 13.08 0.59 21.26
CA ARG A 76 14.23 -0.32 21.21
C ARG A 76 14.95 -0.33 19.86
N ARG A 77 14.43 0.38 18.86
CA ARG A 77 15.03 0.56 17.53
C ARG A 77 15.41 -0.77 16.85
N PRO A 78 14.45 -1.67 16.59
CA PRO A 78 14.70 -2.83 15.74
C PRO A 78 15.27 -2.39 14.39
N LEU A 79 16.06 -3.27 13.76
CA LEU A 79 16.65 -3.02 12.44
C LEU A 79 15.58 -2.72 11.38
N LEU A 80 14.41 -3.36 11.52
CA LEU A 80 13.23 -3.07 10.72
C LEU A 80 11.98 -3.33 11.55
N TYR A 81 11.02 -2.42 11.46
CA TYR A 81 9.65 -2.61 11.93
C TYR A 81 8.70 -2.19 10.82
N CYS A 82 7.84 -3.11 10.38
CA CYS A 82 6.79 -2.85 9.40
C CYS A 82 5.49 -3.45 9.92
N ARG A 83 4.38 -2.73 9.78
CA ARG A 83 3.06 -3.23 10.14
C ARG A 83 2.06 -2.95 9.03
N TYR A 84 1.25 -3.96 8.74
CA TYR A 84 0.09 -3.85 7.87
C TYR A 84 -1.14 -4.29 8.66
N ILE A 85 -1.89 -3.31 9.16
CA ILE A 85 -3.05 -3.53 10.04
C ILE A 85 -2.66 -4.40 11.26
N ASP A 86 -2.93 -5.70 11.19
CA ASP A 86 -2.71 -6.74 12.21
C ASP A 86 -1.44 -7.57 11.99
N ASP A 87 -0.86 -7.56 10.78
CA ASP A 87 0.37 -8.29 10.47
C ASP A 87 1.62 -7.40 10.72
N CYS A 88 2.54 -7.85 11.58
CA CYS A 88 3.82 -7.19 11.84
C CYS A 88 5.00 -7.98 11.27
N PHE A 89 6.00 -7.28 10.71
CA PHE A 89 7.28 -7.81 10.28
C PHE A 89 8.40 -7.05 11.00
N ILE A 90 9.14 -7.76 11.84
CA ILE A 90 10.16 -7.19 12.71
C ILE A 90 11.49 -7.90 12.44
N VAL A 91 12.57 -7.13 12.33
CA VAL A 91 13.94 -7.64 12.23
C VAL A 91 14.76 -7.02 13.36
N CYS A 92 15.37 -7.86 14.19
CA CYS A 92 16.28 -7.45 15.28
C CYS A 92 17.70 -7.95 14.98
N ALA A 93 18.71 -7.40 15.66
CA ALA A 93 20.09 -7.83 15.47
C ALA A 93 20.34 -9.20 16.08
N THR A 94 19.66 -9.52 17.19
CA THR A 94 19.79 -10.81 17.87
C THR A 94 18.43 -11.48 18.14
N GLN A 95 18.46 -12.80 18.35
CA GLN A 95 17.27 -13.55 18.77
C GLN A 95 16.76 -13.08 20.14
N ASN A 96 17.67 -12.75 21.06
CA ASN A 96 17.33 -12.22 22.39
C ASN A 96 16.57 -10.89 22.31
N GLU A 97 17.00 -9.96 21.46
CA GLU A 97 16.25 -8.72 21.23
C GLU A 97 14.85 -8.99 20.67
N MET A 98 14.73 -9.95 19.75
CA MET A 98 13.44 -10.34 19.19
C MET A 98 12.52 -10.97 20.23
N ASP A 99 13.04 -11.78 21.15
CA ASP A 99 12.28 -12.37 22.25
C ASP A 99 11.78 -11.28 23.21
N VAL A 100 12.66 -10.35 23.61
CA VAL A 100 12.27 -9.19 24.44
C VAL A 100 11.20 -8.33 23.75
N CYS A 101 11.34 -8.05 22.45
CA CYS A 101 10.32 -7.29 21.71
C CYS A 101 8.97 -8.02 21.66
N PHE A 102 8.99 -9.35 21.49
CA PHE A 102 7.79 -10.17 21.47
C PHE A 102 7.07 -10.19 22.83
N ASP A 103 7.82 -10.29 23.91
CA ASP A 103 7.28 -10.25 25.27
C ASP A 103 6.70 -8.87 25.60
N LEU A 104 7.39 -7.79 25.23
CA LEU A 104 6.90 -6.43 25.40
C LEU A 104 5.53 -6.23 24.74
N LEU A 105 5.37 -6.63 23.47
CA LEU A 105 4.11 -6.50 22.75
C LEU A 105 2.96 -7.26 23.43
N ASN A 106 3.24 -8.47 23.91
CA ASN A 106 2.23 -9.32 24.54
C ASN A 106 1.88 -8.89 25.98
N ASN A 107 2.74 -8.09 26.62
CA ASN A 107 2.54 -7.56 27.96
C ASN A 107 1.85 -6.18 27.97
N GLN A 108 1.72 -5.51 26.82
CA GLN A 108 1.08 -4.18 26.74
C GLN A 108 -0.44 -4.20 26.93
N ALA A 109 -1.11 -5.29 26.53
CA ALA A 109 -2.56 -5.38 26.57
C ALA A 109 -3.01 -6.76 27.03
N GLU A 110 -3.93 -6.81 27.99
CA GLU A 110 -4.49 -8.05 28.52
C GLU A 110 -5.16 -8.90 27.43
N HIS A 111 -5.84 -8.23 26.49
CA HIS A 111 -6.73 -8.88 25.54
C HIS A 111 -6.27 -8.83 24.08
N ILE A 112 -5.04 -8.38 23.84
CA ILE A 112 -4.37 -8.55 22.55
C ILE A 112 -3.16 -9.43 22.78
N LYS A 113 -3.18 -10.60 22.15
CA LYS A 113 -2.06 -11.54 22.16
C LYS A 113 -1.59 -11.75 20.73
N LEU A 114 -0.33 -11.42 20.50
CA LEU A 114 0.33 -11.59 19.22
C LEU A 114 0.96 -12.98 19.17
N THR A 115 0.77 -13.65 18.03
CA THR A 115 1.48 -14.87 17.70
C THR A 115 2.70 -14.54 16.85
N ARG A 116 3.79 -15.30 17.00
CA ARG A 116 5.02 -15.11 16.23
C ARG A 116 5.31 -16.31 15.35
N GLU A 117 5.46 -16.05 14.06
CA GLU A 117 6.02 -17.01 13.11
C GLU A 117 7.54 -16.86 13.03
N LYS A 118 8.28 -17.97 12.95
CA LYS A 118 9.74 -18.00 12.78
C LYS A 118 10.08 -18.40 11.33
N PRO A 119 11.21 -17.91 10.77
CA PRO A 119 11.62 -18.30 9.42
C PRO A 119 11.81 -19.83 9.32
N THR A 120 11.22 -20.45 8.32
CA THR A 120 11.43 -21.86 7.97
C THR A 120 12.26 -21.93 6.69
N ASP A 121 13.35 -22.70 6.68
CA ASP A 121 14.31 -22.73 5.57
C ASP A 121 14.82 -21.34 5.13
N ARG A 122 14.98 -20.43 6.11
CA ARG A 122 15.34 -19.00 5.94
C ARG A 122 14.25 -18.11 5.32
N TRP A 123 13.06 -18.64 5.05
CA TRP A 123 11.93 -17.88 4.51
C TRP A 123 10.90 -17.60 5.60
N LEU A 124 10.46 -16.34 5.68
CA LEU A 124 9.34 -15.92 6.51
C LEU A 124 8.24 -15.34 5.61
N PRO A 125 6.99 -15.82 5.70
CA PRO A 125 5.89 -15.19 4.99
C PRO A 125 5.49 -13.87 5.66
N PHE A 126 5.16 -12.88 4.84
CA PHE A 126 4.55 -11.62 5.25
C PHE A 126 3.58 -11.18 4.14
N LEU A 127 2.29 -11.09 4.48
CA LEU A 127 1.21 -10.84 3.52
C LEU A 127 1.23 -11.84 2.35
N ASN A 128 1.39 -11.33 1.13
CA ASN A 128 1.46 -12.08 -0.13
C ASN A 128 2.90 -12.33 -0.61
N THR A 129 3.88 -12.16 0.27
CA THR A 129 5.31 -12.27 -0.05
C THR A 129 6.01 -13.20 0.94
N GLN A 130 6.99 -13.96 0.48
CA GLN A 130 7.95 -14.66 1.33
C GLN A 130 9.28 -13.94 1.26
N ILE A 131 9.89 -13.70 2.41
CA ILE A 131 11.09 -12.88 2.56
C ILE A 131 12.20 -13.75 3.16
N CYS A 132 13.38 -13.71 2.55
CA CYS A 132 14.60 -14.34 3.04
C CYS A 132 15.71 -13.30 3.15
N LEU A 133 16.34 -13.19 4.31
CA LEU A 133 17.50 -12.32 4.51
C LEU A 133 18.78 -13.15 4.32
N ALA A 134 19.55 -12.84 3.28
CA ALA A 134 20.83 -13.51 3.02
C ALA A 134 21.89 -12.47 2.64
N ARG A 135 23.06 -12.53 3.29
CA ARG A 135 24.20 -11.63 3.02
C ARG A 135 23.81 -10.13 3.06
N GLY A 136 22.97 -9.75 4.02
CA GLY A 136 22.49 -8.38 4.18
C GLY A 136 21.51 -7.89 3.11
N ARG A 137 21.00 -8.77 2.23
CA ARG A 137 20.01 -8.43 1.21
C ARG A 137 18.72 -9.21 1.41
N PHE A 138 17.59 -8.55 1.18
CA PHE A 138 16.29 -9.20 1.15
C PHE A 138 16.05 -9.85 -0.22
N HIS A 139 15.75 -11.14 -0.18
CA HIS A 139 15.21 -11.89 -1.30
C HIS A 139 13.72 -12.09 -1.09
N THR A 140 12.92 -11.76 -2.09
CA THR A 140 11.47 -11.83 -2.00
C THR A 140 10.89 -12.65 -3.14
N ARG A 141 9.83 -13.40 -2.85
CA ARG A 141 9.06 -14.15 -3.84
C ARG A 141 7.58 -14.10 -3.53
N TRP A 142 6.74 -14.28 -4.54
CA TRP A 142 5.30 -14.31 -4.33
C TRP A 142 4.91 -15.51 -3.47
N TYR A 143 4.04 -15.28 -2.50
CA TYR A 143 3.60 -16.29 -1.54
C TYR A 143 2.08 -16.36 -1.48
N ARG A 144 1.58 -17.58 -1.30
CA ARG A 144 0.17 -17.90 -1.07
C ARG A 144 0.08 -18.68 0.24
N LYS A 145 -0.69 -18.17 1.20
CA LYS A 145 -0.95 -18.88 2.46
C LYS A 145 -1.53 -20.28 2.16
N PRO A 146 -1.18 -21.33 2.90
CA PRO A 146 -1.70 -22.69 2.67
C PRO A 146 -3.23 -22.79 2.71
N SER A 147 -3.88 -21.93 3.52
CA SER A 147 -5.34 -21.82 3.59
C SER A 147 -5.98 -21.25 2.31
N ASN A 148 -5.18 -20.66 1.42
CA ASN A 148 -5.67 -20.09 0.18
C ASN A 148 -5.90 -21.19 -0.85
N LYS A 149 -7.19 -21.42 -1.18
CA LYS A 149 -7.59 -22.40 -2.20
C LYS A 149 -7.23 -22.01 -3.64
N ASN A 150 -6.57 -20.86 -3.84
CA ASN A 150 -6.22 -20.30 -5.13
C ASN A 150 -7.42 -20.13 -6.08
N ILE A 151 -8.60 -19.89 -5.49
CA ILE A 151 -9.82 -19.60 -6.23
C ILE A 151 -9.78 -18.13 -6.64
N VAL A 152 -9.89 -17.88 -7.94
CA VAL A 152 -10.13 -16.55 -8.50
C VAL A 152 -11.44 -16.57 -9.28
N VAL A 153 -11.84 -15.44 -9.85
CA VAL A 153 -13.04 -15.37 -10.69
C VAL A 153 -12.86 -16.36 -11.85
N HIS A 154 -13.67 -17.42 -11.91
CA HIS A 154 -13.54 -18.47 -12.92
C HIS A 154 -13.78 -17.90 -14.34
N TYR A 155 -13.06 -18.40 -15.34
CA TYR A 155 -13.14 -17.90 -16.72
C TYR A 155 -14.56 -17.93 -17.30
N ARG A 156 -15.31 -19.00 -17.00
CA ARG A 156 -16.72 -19.20 -17.44
C ARG A 156 -17.77 -18.51 -16.56
N SER A 157 -17.37 -17.76 -15.54
CA SER A 157 -18.35 -17.05 -14.70
C SER A 157 -19.03 -15.91 -15.47
N ALA A 158 -20.24 -15.53 -15.02
CA ALA A 158 -21.07 -14.47 -15.58
C ALA A 158 -20.52 -13.04 -15.35
N HIS A 159 -19.28 -12.90 -14.86
CA HIS A 159 -18.63 -11.60 -14.70
C HIS A 159 -18.20 -11.02 -16.04
N PRO A 160 -18.17 -9.67 -16.19
CA PRO A 160 -17.63 -9.02 -17.38
C PRO A 160 -16.21 -9.49 -17.71
N SER A 161 -15.93 -9.65 -19.00
CA SER A 161 -14.62 -10.12 -19.50
C SER A 161 -13.46 -9.21 -19.07
N GLN A 162 -13.71 -7.90 -18.93
CA GLN A 162 -12.72 -6.95 -18.45
C GLN A 162 -12.32 -7.23 -17.01
N THR A 163 -13.27 -7.54 -16.13
CA THR A 163 -13.02 -7.88 -14.71
C THR A 163 -12.20 -9.15 -14.59
N LYS A 164 -12.59 -10.21 -15.30
CA LYS A 164 -11.85 -11.49 -15.35
C LYS A 164 -10.40 -11.29 -15.79
N THR A 165 -10.21 -10.55 -16.88
CA THR A 165 -8.89 -10.22 -17.42
C THR A 165 -8.08 -9.35 -16.45
N ALA A 166 -8.70 -8.35 -15.82
CA ALA A 166 -8.03 -7.48 -14.86
C ALA A 166 -7.56 -8.23 -13.61
N THR A 167 -8.38 -9.15 -13.08
CA THR A 167 -8.01 -9.99 -11.94
C THR A 167 -6.77 -10.82 -12.24
N ILE A 168 -6.74 -11.53 -13.37
CA ILE A 168 -5.58 -12.34 -13.77
C ILE A 168 -4.37 -11.45 -14.05
N ARG A 169 -4.55 -10.34 -14.77
CA ARG A 169 -3.46 -9.39 -15.05
C ARG A 169 -2.82 -8.87 -13.76
N ASN A 170 -3.64 -8.50 -12.78
CA ASN A 170 -3.17 -8.02 -11.49
C ASN A 170 -2.41 -9.11 -10.74
N MET A 171 -2.90 -10.36 -10.75
CA MET A 171 -2.21 -11.50 -10.15
C MET A 171 -0.79 -11.68 -10.73
N PHE A 172 -0.66 -11.73 -12.05
CA PHE A 172 0.65 -11.84 -12.72
C PHE A 172 1.55 -10.63 -12.42
N ARG A 173 0.98 -9.42 -12.43
CA ARG A 173 1.72 -8.19 -12.10
C ARG A 173 2.24 -8.23 -10.67
N THR A 174 1.41 -8.61 -9.71
CA THR A 174 1.81 -8.75 -8.31
C THR A 174 2.91 -9.79 -8.17
N ALA A 175 2.73 -10.98 -8.74
CA ALA A 175 3.74 -12.06 -8.68
C ALA A 175 5.10 -11.61 -9.22
N ALA A 176 5.10 -10.83 -10.30
CA ALA A 176 6.30 -10.23 -10.88
C ALA A 176 6.91 -9.12 -10.03
N MET A 177 6.09 -8.23 -9.45
CA MET A 177 6.53 -7.04 -8.74
C MET A 177 7.12 -7.37 -7.37
N VAL A 178 6.59 -8.37 -6.68
CA VAL A 178 7.06 -8.75 -5.32
C VAL A 178 8.28 -9.67 -5.35
N SER A 179 8.75 -10.08 -6.54
CA SER A 179 9.87 -11.00 -6.69
C SER A 179 11.17 -10.25 -6.98
N SER A 180 12.23 -10.52 -6.21
CA SER A 180 13.47 -9.74 -6.32
C SER A 180 14.41 -10.21 -7.44
N SER A 181 14.60 -11.53 -7.64
CA SER A 181 15.47 -12.08 -8.69
C SER A 181 14.69 -12.65 -9.87
N ASN A 182 15.34 -12.79 -11.03
CA ASN A 182 14.73 -13.37 -12.22
C ASN A 182 14.26 -14.82 -12.01
N ASP A 183 15.01 -15.61 -11.24
CA ASP A 183 14.64 -17.00 -10.94
C ASP A 183 13.40 -17.07 -10.03
N LEU A 184 13.37 -16.25 -8.98
CA LEU A 184 12.23 -16.15 -8.05
C LEU A 184 10.98 -15.59 -8.75
N LYS A 185 11.17 -14.63 -9.65
CA LYS A 185 10.12 -14.10 -10.51
C LYS A 185 9.58 -15.17 -11.44
N SER A 186 10.45 -15.95 -12.08
CA SER A 186 10.05 -17.04 -12.96
C SER A 186 9.26 -18.11 -12.20
N ALA A 187 9.69 -18.48 -10.99
CA ALA A 187 8.94 -19.39 -10.12
C ALA A 187 7.57 -18.82 -9.73
N SER A 188 7.50 -17.54 -9.37
CA SER A 188 6.26 -16.85 -9.03
C SER A 188 5.28 -16.77 -10.21
N LEU A 189 5.79 -16.53 -11.42
CA LEU A 189 4.99 -16.53 -12.65
C LEU A 189 4.49 -17.93 -13.03
N ARG A 190 5.30 -18.98 -12.81
CA ARG A 190 4.85 -20.37 -12.99
C ARG A 190 3.71 -20.71 -12.05
N MET A 191 3.82 -20.30 -10.78
CA MET A 191 2.73 -20.46 -9.80
C MET A 191 1.47 -19.70 -10.24
N ALA A 192 1.59 -18.44 -10.68
CA ALA A 192 0.46 -17.65 -11.17
C ALA A 192 -0.21 -18.30 -12.40
N ASN A 193 0.59 -18.88 -13.30
CA ASN A 193 0.09 -19.60 -14.46
C ASN A 193 -0.69 -20.85 -14.05
N HIS A 194 -0.15 -21.66 -13.14
CA HIS A 194 -0.85 -22.83 -12.62
C HIS A 194 -2.22 -22.47 -12.00
N ILE A 195 -2.27 -21.37 -11.23
CA ILE A 195 -3.52 -20.85 -10.66
C ILE A 195 -4.49 -20.38 -11.75
N ALA A 196 -4.00 -19.72 -12.80
CA ALA A 196 -4.86 -19.28 -13.90
C ALA A 196 -5.49 -20.48 -14.64
N ILE A 197 -4.67 -21.50 -14.96
CA ILE A 197 -5.12 -22.72 -15.64
C ILE A 197 -6.17 -23.46 -14.79
N SER A 198 -5.93 -23.61 -13.49
CA SER A 198 -6.88 -24.29 -12.59
C SER A 198 -8.22 -23.55 -12.45
N ASN A 199 -8.28 -22.26 -12.78
CA ASN A 199 -9.50 -21.46 -12.82
C ASN A 199 -10.07 -21.29 -14.24
N GLY A 200 -9.64 -22.13 -15.19
CA GLY A 200 -10.19 -22.22 -16.55
C GLY A 200 -9.69 -21.18 -17.54
N TYR A 201 -8.63 -20.42 -17.20
CA TYR A 201 -8.05 -19.45 -18.13
C TYR A 201 -7.12 -20.13 -19.14
N PRO A 202 -7.09 -19.66 -20.40
CA PRO A 202 -6.22 -20.23 -21.42
C PRO A 202 -4.73 -19.99 -21.11
N GLN A 203 -3.89 -20.96 -21.48
CA GLN A 203 -2.44 -20.96 -21.21
C GLN A 203 -1.72 -19.76 -21.83
N SER A 204 -2.24 -19.26 -22.96
CA SER A 204 -1.77 -18.06 -23.65
C SER A 204 -2.67 -16.85 -23.33
N MET A 205 -2.79 -16.47 -22.07
CA MET A 205 -3.26 -15.10 -21.80
C MET A 205 -2.21 -14.14 -22.38
N PRO A 206 -2.60 -13.15 -23.22
CA PRO A 206 -1.63 -12.30 -23.90
C PRO A 206 -0.69 -11.64 -22.89
N GLN A 207 0.50 -12.21 -22.73
CA GLN A 207 1.62 -11.53 -22.13
C GLN A 207 1.90 -10.35 -23.06
N HIS A 208 1.72 -9.15 -22.54
CA HIS A 208 2.00 -7.93 -23.26
C HIS A 208 1.26 -7.76 -24.60
N ARG A 209 -0.02 -7.38 -24.54
CA ARG A 209 -0.28 -6.03 -25.05
C ARG A 209 0.05 -5.08 -23.91
N ARG A 210 1.30 -4.60 -23.90
CA ARG A 210 1.47 -3.17 -23.67
C ARG A 210 0.47 -2.57 -24.66
N THR A 211 -0.69 -2.12 -24.20
CA THR A 211 -1.12 -0.81 -24.66
C THR A 211 0.04 0.10 -24.29
N GLN A 212 1.07 0.10 -25.14
CA GLN A 212 1.61 1.35 -25.58
C GLN A 212 0.34 2.12 -25.87
N GLY A 213 0.03 3.10 -25.02
CA GLY A 213 -0.88 4.14 -25.46
C GLY A 213 -0.45 4.49 -26.88
N ALA A 214 -1.42 4.77 -27.74
CA ALA A 214 -1.20 5.23 -29.09
C ALA A 214 -0.51 6.63 -29.09
N THR A 215 0.64 6.74 -28.42
CA THR A 215 1.42 7.93 -28.14
C THR A 215 2.92 7.67 -28.29
N THR A 216 3.39 6.43 -28.49
CA THR A 216 4.82 6.15 -28.76
C THR A 216 5.22 6.09 -30.24
N ARG A 217 4.29 6.22 -31.20
CA ARG A 217 4.64 6.29 -32.63
C ARG A 217 5.21 7.64 -33.09
N HIS A 218 5.23 8.68 -32.25
CA HIS A 218 5.86 9.97 -32.56
C HIS A 218 7.14 10.28 -31.76
N ARG A 219 7.65 9.35 -30.95
CA ARG A 219 8.74 9.67 -30.01
C ARG A 219 10.14 9.71 -30.61
N HIS A 220 10.33 9.34 -31.87
CA HIS A 220 11.65 9.33 -32.53
C HIS A 220 11.89 10.51 -33.48
N GLN A 221 10.98 11.50 -33.55
CA GLN A 221 11.15 12.68 -34.41
C GLN A 221 11.33 14.00 -33.63
N ASP A 222 11.33 13.95 -32.30
CA ASP A 222 11.04 15.11 -31.42
C ASP A 222 12.17 15.44 -30.42
N ASP A 223 13.37 14.87 -30.58
CA ASP A 223 14.47 14.98 -29.62
C ASP A 223 15.21 16.34 -29.66
N ASN A 224 14.81 17.24 -30.55
CA ASN A 224 15.47 18.54 -30.75
C ASN A 224 14.63 19.76 -30.32
N ARG A 225 13.49 19.53 -29.65
CA ARG A 225 12.58 20.60 -29.19
C ARG A 225 12.78 20.91 -27.71
N ILE A 226 12.95 22.19 -27.39
CA ILE A 226 13.07 22.72 -26.04
C ILE A 226 11.72 22.60 -25.32
N ALA A 227 11.69 21.95 -24.16
CA ALA A 227 10.48 21.77 -23.37
C ALA A 227 10.17 23.00 -22.50
N PHE A 228 9.11 23.74 -22.86
CA PHE A 228 8.57 24.83 -22.06
C PHE A 228 7.51 24.27 -21.09
N LYS A 229 7.86 24.17 -19.80
CA LYS A 229 6.97 23.64 -18.76
C LYS A 229 6.19 24.76 -18.11
N MET A 230 4.86 24.66 -18.10
CA MET A 230 3.99 25.62 -17.43
C MET A 230 2.98 24.92 -16.51
N PRO A 231 2.56 25.53 -15.39
CA PRO A 231 1.50 24.99 -14.55
C PRO A 231 0.18 24.92 -15.33
N PHE A 232 -0.54 23.81 -15.20
CA PHE A 232 -1.89 23.72 -15.76
C PHE A 232 -2.85 24.58 -14.94
N VAL A 233 -3.46 25.58 -15.59
CA VAL A 233 -4.46 26.48 -15.00
C VAL A 233 -5.83 26.23 -15.64
N SER A 234 -5.93 26.32 -16.97
CA SER A 234 -7.12 26.00 -17.76
C SER A 234 -6.75 25.61 -19.19
N ASP A 235 -7.66 24.89 -19.87
CA ASP A 235 -7.45 24.49 -21.27
C ASP A 235 -7.37 25.69 -22.23
N GLU A 236 -8.13 26.74 -21.95
CA GLU A 236 -8.15 27.99 -22.71
C GLU A 236 -6.78 28.68 -22.70
N LEU A 237 -6.17 28.83 -21.52
CA LEU A 237 -4.86 29.44 -21.37
C LEU A 237 -3.77 28.60 -22.05
N SER A 238 -3.81 27.27 -21.87
CA SER A 238 -2.86 26.37 -22.54
C SER A 238 -3.03 26.40 -24.07
N ALA A 239 -4.24 26.59 -24.59
CA ALA A 239 -4.48 26.74 -26.03
C ALA A 239 -3.96 28.09 -26.55
N GLU A 240 -4.13 29.17 -25.79
CA GLU A 240 -3.64 30.50 -26.13
C GLU A 240 -2.11 30.54 -26.20
N VAL A 241 -1.42 29.97 -25.21
CA VAL A 241 0.05 29.87 -25.20
C VAL A 241 0.57 29.07 -26.40
N ARG A 242 -0.06 27.94 -26.73
CA ARG A 242 0.29 27.16 -27.94
C ARG A 242 -0.05 27.90 -29.24
N SER A 243 -1.06 28.76 -29.24
CA SER A 243 -1.39 29.62 -30.38
C SER A 243 -0.32 30.70 -30.58
N SER A 244 0.12 31.35 -29.50
CA SER A 244 1.18 32.37 -29.53
C SER A 244 2.51 31.80 -30.00
N ILE A 245 2.89 30.59 -29.57
CA ILE A 245 4.11 29.90 -30.02
C ILE A 245 4.05 29.58 -31.52
N ARG A 246 2.89 29.16 -32.03
CA ARG A 246 2.69 28.95 -33.48
C ARG A 246 2.75 30.25 -34.27
N LYS A 247 2.11 31.32 -33.77
CA LYS A 247 2.17 32.65 -34.41
C LYS A 247 3.59 33.22 -34.46
N ALA A 248 4.43 32.89 -33.47
CA ALA A 248 5.83 33.27 -33.42
C ALA A 248 6.75 32.37 -34.28
N GLY A 249 6.23 31.32 -34.93
CA GLY A 249 7.02 30.39 -35.75
C GLY A 249 7.96 29.48 -34.93
N LEU A 250 7.70 29.31 -33.63
CA LEU A 250 8.54 28.56 -32.70
C LEU A 250 8.04 27.13 -32.44
N ASP A 251 7.01 26.68 -33.15
CA ASP A 251 6.37 25.37 -33.00
C ASP A 251 7.30 24.19 -33.30
N ASN A 252 8.33 24.42 -34.13
CA ASN A 252 9.36 23.43 -34.43
C ASN A 252 10.51 23.42 -33.43
N MET A 253 10.61 24.41 -32.54
CA MET A 253 11.69 24.56 -31.56
C MET A 253 11.21 24.36 -30.12
N VAL A 254 9.96 24.70 -29.81
CA VAL A 254 9.44 24.76 -28.44
C VAL A 254 8.21 23.89 -28.28
N ARG A 255 8.25 23.00 -27.28
CA ARG A 255 7.12 22.14 -26.89
C ARG A 255 6.55 22.59 -25.54
N VAL A 256 5.30 23.01 -25.53
CA VAL A 256 4.57 23.31 -24.29
C VAL A 256 4.18 22.02 -23.57
N ILE A 257 4.51 21.92 -22.29
CA ILE A 257 4.15 20.82 -21.40
C ILE A 257 3.40 21.37 -20.19
N ASP A 258 2.13 21.02 -20.05
CA ASP A 258 1.33 21.37 -18.88
C ASP A 258 1.69 20.46 -17.71
N VAL A 259 2.06 21.07 -16.59
CA VAL A 259 2.37 20.40 -15.34
C VAL A 259 1.11 20.41 -14.47
N PRO A 260 0.47 19.25 -14.23
CA PRO A 260 -0.74 19.20 -13.42
C PRO A 260 -0.43 19.57 -11.96
N PRO A 261 -1.38 20.18 -11.23
CA PRO A 261 -1.21 20.46 -9.81
C PRO A 261 -0.99 19.15 -9.02
N ALA A 262 -0.26 19.24 -7.91
CA ALA A 262 -0.02 18.09 -7.05
C ALA A 262 -1.36 17.52 -6.55
N ASN A 263 -1.69 16.31 -6.98
CA ASN A 263 -2.91 15.65 -6.56
C ASN A 263 -2.89 15.35 -5.05
N LEU A 264 -4.08 15.12 -4.48
CA LEU A 264 -4.24 14.86 -3.04
C LEU A 264 -3.34 13.70 -2.58
N LYS A 265 -3.14 12.70 -3.44
CA LYS A 265 -2.24 11.56 -3.18
C LYS A 265 -0.77 12.02 -3.07
N THR A 266 -0.24 12.86 -3.95
CA THR A 266 1.14 13.39 -3.82
C THR A 266 1.32 14.27 -2.58
N ARG A 267 0.26 14.94 -2.12
CA ARG A 267 0.28 15.73 -0.88
C ARG A 267 0.19 14.87 0.38
N LEU A 268 -0.62 13.81 0.36
CA LEU A 268 -0.90 12.95 1.52
C LEU A 268 0.05 11.76 1.68
N VAL A 269 0.77 11.35 0.62
CA VAL A 269 1.64 10.16 0.62
C VAL A 269 3.10 10.50 0.94
N ARG A 270 3.47 11.78 1.13
CA ARG A 270 4.79 12.17 1.63
C ARG A 270 4.92 11.83 3.12
N ASN A 271 5.13 10.56 3.45
CA ASN A 271 5.55 10.10 4.77
C ASN A 271 7.06 10.35 4.93
N ARG A 272 7.42 11.62 5.14
CA ARG A 272 8.81 12.05 5.36
C ARG A 272 9.26 11.77 6.79
N LEU A 273 9.71 10.55 7.03
CA LEU A 273 10.78 10.23 7.98
C LEU A 273 11.76 9.19 7.40
N TYR A 274 11.31 8.31 6.48
CA TYR A 274 12.14 7.25 5.91
C TYR A 274 12.55 7.45 4.44
N GLU A 275 11.88 8.36 3.70
CA GLU A 275 12.23 8.62 2.28
C GLU A 275 13.50 9.45 2.09
N SER A 276 13.95 10.22 3.10
CA SER A 276 15.12 11.10 2.96
C SER A 276 16.47 10.38 2.95
N LYS A 277 16.53 9.10 3.34
CA LYS A 277 17.79 8.34 3.41
C LYS A 277 18.04 7.38 2.25
N MET A 278 17.08 7.19 1.33
CA MET A 278 17.22 6.25 0.21
C MET A 278 17.32 6.89 -1.18
N SER A 279 17.38 8.22 -1.29
CA SER A 279 17.47 8.92 -2.58
C SER A 279 18.87 9.40 -2.98
N PHE A 280 19.94 8.92 -2.34
CA PHE A 280 21.32 9.38 -2.63
C PHE A 280 22.30 8.30 -3.13
N ALA A 281 21.82 7.17 -3.63
CA ALA A 281 22.70 6.08 -4.07
C ALA A 281 22.45 5.57 -5.49
N GLN A 282 22.11 6.45 -6.44
CA GLN A 282 21.98 6.07 -7.85
C GLN A 282 22.50 7.09 -8.87
N GLU A 283 23.33 8.04 -8.47
CA GLU A 283 24.15 8.82 -9.40
C GLU A 283 25.63 8.67 -9.02
N HIS A 284 26.42 8.22 -9.98
CA HIS A 284 27.86 7.90 -9.94
C HIS A 284 28.27 6.54 -9.35
N ILE A 285 28.25 5.50 -10.18
CA ILE A 285 29.41 4.82 -10.83
C ILE A 285 28.85 3.82 -11.85
#